data_AF-A0A7D9I0F8-F1
#
_entry.id   AF-A0A7D9I0F8-F1
#
_cell.length_a   1.000
_cell.length_b   1.000
_cell.length_c   1.000
_cell.angle_alpha   90.00
_cell.angle_beta   90.00
_cell.angle_gamma   90.00
#
_symmetry.space_group_name_H-M   'P 1'
#
loop_
_entity.id
_entity.type
_entity.pdbx_description
1 polymer ?
#
loop_
_entity_poly.entity_id
_entity_poly.type
_entity_poly.pdbx_seq_one_letter_code
_entity_poly.pdbx_strand_id
1 'polypeptide(L)'
;MNGGKGLYSWEKAIPRSAVISKYTSRKRTKQQIDKKYGEAVAKYALCNARGRCVDANHATDAAARFANDARNTPFKNNSIIQGNTRFRLKASKRITPHQEIFTSYGADYWI
;
A
#
# COMPACT_ATOMS: atom_id res chain seq x y z
N MET A 1 -16.61 0.94 -17.54
CA MET A 1 -15.47 1.33 -16.68
C MET A 1 -15.27 0.20 -15.67
N ASN A 2 -14.23 -0.61 -15.84
CA ASN A 2 -13.97 -1.75 -14.95
C ASN A 2 -13.05 -1.29 -13.81
N GLY A 3 -13.64 -0.70 -12.77
CA GLY A 3 -12.94 -0.42 -11.51
C GLY A 3 -12.99 -1.66 -10.61
N GLY A 4 -11.83 -2.13 -10.15
CA GLY A 4 -11.77 -3.20 -9.15
C GLY A 4 -12.42 -2.79 -7.82
N LYS A 5 -12.49 -3.72 -6.85
CA LYS A 5 -13.02 -3.47 -5.50
C LYS A 5 -12.26 -2.30 -4.81
N GLY A 6 -12.97 -1.27 -4.35
CA GLY A 6 -12.41 -0.15 -3.57
C GLY A 6 -12.47 -0.35 -2.05
N LEU A 7 -11.61 0.34 -1.30
CA LEU A 7 -11.61 0.37 0.17
C LEU A 7 -12.27 1.64 0.69
N TYR A 8 -13.30 1.52 1.53
CA TYR A 8 -14.04 2.67 2.07
C TYR A 8 -13.96 2.72 3.60
N SER A 9 -13.95 3.92 4.17
CA SER A 9 -14.27 4.10 5.59
C SER A 9 -15.75 3.76 5.82
N TRP A 10 -16.06 3.20 6.99
CA TRP A 10 -17.45 2.93 7.41
C TRP A 10 -18.03 4.17 8.11
N GLU A 11 -18.71 3.99 9.24
CA GLU A 11 -19.40 5.02 10.01
C GLU A 11 -18.48 5.97 10.80
N LYS A 12 -17.28 5.52 11.15
CA LYS A 12 -16.34 6.32 11.96
C LYS A 12 -15.32 7.01 11.09
N ALA A 13 -15.13 8.30 11.35
CA ALA A 13 -14.01 9.04 10.78
C ALA A 13 -12.69 8.40 11.21
N ILE A 14 -11.74 8.32 10.27
CA ILE A 14 -10.39 7.83 10.56
C ILE A 14 -9.50 9.07 10.80
N PRO A 15 -8.95 9.24 12.02
CA PRO A 15 -8.06 10.36 12.31
C PRO A 15 -6.78 10.31 11.47
N ARG A 16 -6.16 11.47 11.23
CA ARG A 16 -4.82 11.53 10.63
C ARG A 16 -3.85 10.66 11.44
N SER A 17 -2.96 9.97 10.76
CA SER A 17 -1.96 9.04 11.30
C SER A 17 -2.50 7.74 11.89
N ALA A 18 -3.83 7.54 11.94
CA ALA A 18 -4.41 6.29 12.40
C ALA A 18 -4.02 5.14 11.45
N VAL A 19 -3.82 3.95 12.03
CA VAL A 19 -3.55 2.73 11.28
C VAL A 19 -4.88 2.21 10.74
N ILE A 20 -5.01 2.21 9.42
CA ILE A 20 -6.19 1.70 8.70
C ILE A 20 -6.10 0.18 8.59
N SER A 21 -4.94 -0.34 8.19
CA SER A 21 -4.72 -1.77 8.03
C SER A 21 -3.25 -2.12 8.21
N LYS A 22 -2.99 -3.34 8.72
CA LYS A 22 -1.65 -3.92 8.75
C LYS A 22 -1.31 -4.37 7.33
N TYR A 23 -0.16 -3.96 6.83
CA TYR A 23 0.38 -4.46 5.57
C TYR A 23 1.41 -5.54 5.93
N THR A 24 0.93 -6.77 6.10
CA THR A 24 1.75 -7.88 6.57
C THR A 24 2.64 -8.38 5.44
N SER A 25 3.88 -7.90 5.39
CA SER A 25 4.86 -8.30 4.37
C SER A 25 5.87 -9.29 4.95
N ARG A 26 6.33 -10.26 4.14
CA ARG A 26 7.49 -11.09 4.51
C ARG A 26 8.76 -10.26 4.31
N LYS A 27 9.65 -10.26 5.30
CA LYS A 27 11.00 -9.69 5.14
C LYS A 27 11.73 -10.48 4.07
N ARG A 28 12.35 -9.79 3.12
CA ARG A 28 13.14 -10.37 2.04
C ARG A 28 14.44 -9.58 1.86
N THR A 29 15.47 -10.22 1.36
CA THR A 29 16.64 -9.51 0.83
C THR A 29 16.38 -9.07 -0.60
N LYS A 30 17.12 -8.07 -1.10
CA LYS A 30 17.07 -7.67 -2.51
C LYS A 30 17.29 -8.86 -3.45
N GLN A 31 18.28 -9.71 -3.15
CA GLN A 31 18.54 -10.94 -3.91
C GLN A 31 17.34 -11.91 -3.94
N GLN A 32 16.55 -12.01 -2.87
CA GLN A 32 15.34 -12.84 -2.85
C GLN A 32 14.19 -12.24 -3.66
N ILE A 33 14.10 -10.90 -3.74
CA ILE A 33 13.17 -10.20 -4.62
C ILE A 33 13.59 -10.44 -6.08
N ASP A 34 14.87 -10.25 -6.39
CA ASP A 34 15.42 -10.39 -7.75
C ASP A 34 15.29 -11.83 -8.25
N LYS A 35 15.56 -12.82 -7.40
CA LYS A 35 15.33 -14.23 -7.75
C LYS A 35 13.86 -14.55 -8.04
N LYS A 36 12.93 -13.86 -7.38
CA LYS A 36 11.49 -14.13 -7.50
C LYS A 36 10.85 -13.41 -8.69
N TYR A 37 11.24 -12.17 -8.95
CA TYR A 37 10.63 -11.34 -9.98
C TYR A 37 11.51 -11.16 -11.23
N GLY A 38 12.80 -11.52 -11.17
CA GLY A 38 13.73 -11.31 -12.28
C GLY A 38 13.93 -9.81 -12.55
N GLU A 39 14.00 -9.44 -13.83
CA GLU A 39 13.96 -8.03 -14.28
C GLU A 39 12.54 -7.43 -14.24
N ALA A 40 11.52 -8.24 -13.93
CA ALA A 40 10.16 -7.74 -13.87
C ALA A 40 9.95 -6.89 -12.63
N VAL A 41 9.07 -5.91 -12.79
CA VAL A 41 8.70 -4.95 -11.75
C VAL A 41 8.12 -5.71 -10.57
N ALA A 42 8.80 -5.64 -9.44
CA ALA A 42 8.36 -6.26 -8.21
C ALA A 42 7.21 -5.43 -7.61
N LYS A 43 6.02 -5.54 -8.22
CA LYS A 43 4.84 -4.72 -7.95
C LYS A 43 4.49 -4.57 -6.47
N TYR A 44 4.84 -5.52 -5.61
CA TYR A 44 4.53 -5.43 -4.17
C TYR A 44 5.76 -5.48 -3.27
N ALA A 45 6.95 -5.24 -3.83
CA ALA A 45 8.19 -5.21 -3.08
C ALA A 45 8.65 -3.77 -2.84
N LEU A 46 9.03 -3.48 -1.60
CA LEU A 46 9.63 -2.20 -1.22
C LEU A 46 10.99 -2.47 -0.60
N CYS A 47 12.02 -1.80 -1.10
CA CYS A 47 13.38 -1.90 -0.57
C CYS A 47 13.80 -0.56 0.04
N ASN A 48 14.53 -0.58 1.15
CA ASN A 48 15.21 0.61 1.64
C ASN A 48 16.65 0.70 1.10
N ALA A 49 17.28 1.86 1.27
CA ALA A 49 18.67 2.12 0.87
C ALA A 49 19.72 1.16 1.50
N ARG A 50 19.34 0.35 2.50
CA ARG A 50 20.18 -0.66 3.14
C ARG A 50 19.95 -2.07 2.58
N GLY A 51 19.27 -2.21 1.43
CA GLY A 51 19.00 -3.49 0.78
C GLY A 51 18.02 -4.40 1.51
N ARG A 52 17.34 -3.89 2.56
CA ARG A 52 16.28 -4.63 3.23
C ARG A 52 15.00 -4.41 2.45
N CYS A 53 14.44 -5.51 1.97
CA CYS A 53 13.22 -5.49 1.21
C CYS A 53 12.08 -6.13 1.99
N VAL A 54 10.88 -5.78 1.59
CA VAL A 54 9.68 -6.51 1.96
C VAL A 54 8.97 -6.94 0.70
N ASP A 55 8.29 -8.08 0.77
CA ASP A 55 7.43 -8.56 -0.30
C ASP A 55 6.02 -8.75 0.25
N ALA A 56 5.09 -7.96 -0.26
CA ALA A 56 3.68 -8.02 0.11
C ALA A 56 2.82 -8.74 -0.92
N ASN A 57 3.40 -9.43 -1.92
CA ASN A 57 2.63 -10.21 -2.89
C ASN A 57 1.83 -11.35 -2.24
N HIS A 58 2.26 -11.81 -1.05
CA HIS A 58 1.55 -12.81 -0.24
C HIS A 58 0.65 -12.19 0.84
N ALA A 59 0.56 -10.86 0.93
CA ALA A 59 -0.26 -10.16 1.91
C ALA A 59 -1.72 -10.09 1.44
N THR A 60 -2.32 -11.25 1.19
CA THR A 60 -3.69 -11.40 0.65
C THR A 60 -4.78 -10.87 1.60
N ASP A 61 -4.44 -10.76 2.88
CA ASP A 61 -5.38 -10.49 3.99
C ASP A 61 -5.42 -9.02 4.42
N ALA A 62 -4.68 -8.14 3.75
CA ALA A 62 -4.66 -6.72 4.10
C ALA A 62 -5.74 -5.98 3.29
N ALA A 63 -6.73 -5.40 3.97
CA ALA A 63 -7.70 -4.47 3.37
C ALA A 63 -7.04 -3.37 2.51
N ALA A 64 -5.78 -3.04 2.81
CA ALA A 64 -4.91 -2.17 2.02
C ALA A 64 -4.75 -2.54 0.53
N ARG A 65 -4.98 -3.81 0.12
CA ARG A 65 -4.95 -4.19 -1.31
C ARG A 65 -6.13 -3.63 -2.12
N PHE A 66 -7.19 -3.21 -1.44
CA PHE A 66 -8.37 -2.59 -2.06
C PHE A 66 -8.26 -1.07 -2.08
N ALA A 67 -7.23 -0.47 -1.46
CA ALA A 67 -7.02 0.97 -1.51
C ALA A 67 -6.41 1.36 -2.85
N ASN A 68 -7.19 2.00 -3.73
CA ASN A 68 -6.74 2.37 -5.07
C ASN A 68 -5.66 3.47 -5.03
N ASP A 69 -4.77 3.52 -6.03
CA ASP A 69 -3.92 4.70 -6.24
C ASP A 69 -4.73 5.74 -7.01
N ALA A 70 -4.83 6.95 -6.46
CA ALA A 70 -5.54 8.04 -7.10
C ALA A 70 -4.77 8.71 -8.24
N ARG A 71 -3.57 8.20 -8.61
CA ARG A 71 -2.80 8.71 -9.75
C ARG A 71 -3.63 8.70 -11.04
N ASN A 72 -3.55 9.79 -11.82
CA ASN A 72 -4.32 9.99 -13.05
C ASN A 72 -5.85 9.96 -12.85
N THR A 73 -6.31 10.16 -11.61
CA THR A 73 -7.72 10.37 -11.28
C THR A 73 -7.90 11.78 -10.70
N PRO A 74 -9.12 12.33 -10.65
CA PRO A 74 -9.38 13.59 -9.96
C PRO A 74 -9.26 13.49 -8.43
N PHE A 75 -9.12 12.29 -7.87
CA PHE A 75 -9.04 12.06 -6.43
C PHE A 75 -7.62 12.33 -5.91
N LYS A 76 -7.51 12.53 -4.59
CA LYS A 76 -6.22 12.70 -3.91
C LYS A 76 -6.00 11.55 -2.94
N ASN A 77 -4.82 10.95 -3.00
CA ASN A 77 -4.36 9.98 -2.01
C ASN A 77 -4.56 10.55 -0.59
N ASN A 78 -5.32 9.83 0.24
CA ASN A 78 -5.66 10.21 1.61
C ASN A 78 -5.03 9.28 2.64
N SER A 79 -4.25 8.30 2.19
CA SER A 79 -3.48 7.39 3.00
C SER A 79 -2.10 7.13 2.40
N ILE A 80 -1.19 6.64 3.23
CA ILE A 80 0.18 6.28 2.85
C ILE A 80 0.55 4.93 3.44
N ILE A 81 1.33 4.17 2.68
CA ILE A 81 1.97 2.94 3.18
C ILE A 81 3.28 3.33 3.85
N GLN A 82 3.40 3.08 5.15
CA GLN A 82 4.60 3.42 5.94
C GLN A 82 5.04 2.26 6.83
N GLY A 83 6.35 2.05 6.92
CA GLY A 83 6.99 1.15 7.88
C GLY A 83 8.36 0.69 7.41
N ASN A 84 9.22 0.28 8.35
CA ASN A 84 10.55 -0.26 8.02
C ASN A 84 10.56 -1.79 7.90
N THR A 85 9.78 -2.46 8.76
CA THR A 85 9.74 -3.93 8.86
C THR A 85 8.31 -4.47 8.93
N ARG A 86 7.35 -3.62 9.29
CA ARG A 86 5.92 -3.89 9.35
C ARG A 86 5.22 -2.69 8.74
N PHE A 87 5.01 -2.76 7.43
CA PHE A 87 4.29 -1.73 6.71
C PHE A 87 2.85 -1.66 7.21
N ARG A 88 2.30 -0.45 7.22
CA ARG A 88 0.94 -0.18 7.62
C ARG A 88 0.36 0.85 6.67
N LEU A 89 -0.88 0.64 6.27
CA LEU A 89 -1.66 1.68 5.65
C LEU A 89 -2.10 2.65 6.73
N LYS A 90 -1.67 3.90 6.63
CA LYS A 90 -1.98 4.94 7.60
C LYS A 90 -2.71 6.08 6.91
N ALA A 91 -3.70 6.65 7.60
CA ALA A 91 -4.36 7.85 7.13
C ALA A 91 -3.34 9.01 7.07
N SER A 92 -3.17 9.62 5.91
CA SER A 92 -2.31 10.80 5.75
C SER A 92 -3.04 12.08 6.12
N LYS A 93 -4.38 12.07 6.09
CA LYS A 93 -5.25 13.15 6.55
C LYS A 93 -6.47 12.52 7.23
N ARG A 94 -7.31 13.32 7.87
CA ARG A 94 -8.61 12.83 8.36
C ARG A 94 -9.42 12.31 7.17
N ILE A 95 -9.94 11.09 7.30
CA ILE A 95 -10.82 10.46 6.30
C ILE A 95 -12.23 10.50 6.90
N THR A 96 -13.17 11.14 6.21
CA THR A 96 -14.56 11.24 6.66
C THR A 96 -15.25 9.87 6.54
N PRO A 97 -16.37 9.64 7.23
CA PRO A 97 -17.18 8.44 7.00
C PRO A 97 -17.54 8.26 5.51
N HIS A 98 -17.64 7.01 5.06
CA HIS A 98 -17.98 6.62 3.68
C HIS A 98 -17.04 7.12 2.57
N GLN A 99 -15.88 7.67 2.93
CA GLN A 99 -14.89 8.15 1.98
C GLN A 99 -14.01 6.98 1.51
N GLU A 100 -13.78 6.91 0.20
CA GLU A 100 -12.82 5.95 -0.36
C GLU A 100 -11.40 6.26 0.11
N ILE A 101 -10.66 5.21 0.43
CA ILE A 101 -9.29 5.25 0.88
C ILE A 101 -8.38 5.04 -0.33
N PHE A 102 -7.65 6.09 -0.69
CA PHE A 102 -6.69 6.07 -1.78
C PHE A 102 -5.27 6.11 -1.23
N THR A 103 -4.37 5.29 -1.80
CA THR A 103 -2.98 5.21 -1.38
C THR A 103 -2.03 5.16 -2.57
N SER A 104 -0.90 5.87 -2.46
CA SER A 104 0.19 5.69 -3.42
C SER A 104 0.95 4.43 -3.06
N TYR A 105 1.07 3.51 -4.02
CA TYR A 105 1.93 2.33 -3.88
C TYR A 105 3.43 2.65 -4.08
N GLY A 106 3.78 3.91 -4.38
CA GLY A 106 5.15 4.36 -4.63
C GLY A 106 5.55 4.32 -6.10
N ALA A 107 6.74 4.85 -6.44
CA ALA A 107 7.27 4.82 -7.80
C ALA A 107 7.56 3.38 -8.27
N ASP A 108 8.08 2.55 -7.36
CA ASP A 108 8.48 1.16 -7.62
C ASP A 108 7.32 0.23 -8.02
N TYR A 109 6.07 0.61 -7.70
CA TYR A 109 4.86 -0.15 -8.08
C TYR A 109 4.50 0.00 -9.56
N TRP A 110 4.77 1.18 -10.13
CA TRP A 110 4.25 1.62 -11.43
C TRP A 110 5.31 1.66 -12.52
N ILE A 111 6.42 0.93 -12.32
CA ILE A 111 7.39 0.68 -13.39
C ILE A 111 6.77 -0.28 -14.40
#